data_AF-A0A8S3FTB5-F1
#
_entry.id   AF-A0A8S3FTB5-F1
#
_cell.length_a   1.000
_cell.length_b   1.000
_cell.length_c   1.000
_cell.angle_alpha   90.00
_cell.angle_beta   90.00
_cell.angle_gamma   90.00
#
_symmetry.space_group_name_H-M   'P 1'
#
loop_
_entity.id
_entity.type
_entity.pdbx_description
1 polymer ?
#
loop_
_entity_poly.entity_id
_entity_poly.type
_entity_poly.pdbx_seq_one_letter_code
_entity_poly.pdbx_strand_id
1 'polypeptide(L)'
;DKKLPQINTVLPLLKKGVGIHHSGLLPIIKETIEILFGEGLIKALFATETFSMGLNMPARTVLFTTARKFDGKELRWITSGEYIQMSGRAGRRGKDERGIVVLVIDERMSPSTAKEIVKGKADPLNSAFKLTYNMVLNLLRVEGINPEFMLERSFYQFQHFSSIPALYDSKFRF
;
A
#
# COMPACT_ATOMS: atom_id res chain seq x y z
N ASP A 1 8.90 29.10 -11.65
CA ASP A 1 8.01 27.92 -11.77
C ASP A 1 6.55 28.10 -11.32
N LYS A 2 6.14 29.23 -10.72
CA LYS A 2 4.74 29.43 -10.25
C LYS A 2 3.65 29.35 -11.34
N LYS A 3 4.01 29.45 -12.63
CA LYS A 3 3.08 29.44 -13.77
C LYS A 3 3.01 28.09 -14.48
N LEU A 4 3.55 27.01 -13.90
CA LEU A 4 3.50 25.68 -14.50
C LEU A 4 2.05 25.23 -14.71
N PRO A 5 1.73 24.53 -15.82
CA PRO A 5 0.37 24.08 -16.12
C PRO A 5 -0.28 23.30 -14.97
N GLN A 6 0.47 22.39 -14.33
CA GLN A 6 -0.03 21.58 -13.21
C GLN A 6 -0.51 22.44 -12.03
N ILE A 7 0.20 23.54 -11.70
CA ILE A 7 -0.19 24.46 -10.63
C ILE A 7 -1.51 25.15 -11.00
N ASN A 8 -1.62 25.65 -12.23
CA ASN A 8 -2.81 26.35 -12.72
C ASN A 8 -4.04 25.43 -12.78
N THR A 9 -3.86 24.13 -13.05
CA THR A 9 -4.94 23.14 -13.05
C THR A 9 -5.40 22.77 -11.64
N VAL A 10 -4.46 22.60 -10.70
CA VAL A 10 -4.76 22.13 -9.34
C VAL A 10 -5.36 23.24 -8.47
N LEU A 11 -4.88 24.48 -8.59
CA LEU A 11 -5.28 25.58 -7.69
C LEU A 11 -6.82 25.83 -7.66
N PRO A 12 -7.55 25.87 -8.79
CA PRO A 12 -9.00 26.03 -8.77
C PRO A 12 -9.75 24.90 -8.06
N LEU A 13 -9.22 23.67 -8.08
CA LEU A 13 -9.80 22.51 -7.40
C LEU A 13 -9.62 22.64 -5.88
N LEU A 14 -8.41 23.00 -5.45
CA LEU A 14 -8.10 23.21 -4.02
C LEU A 14 -8.96 24.33 -3.42
N LYS A 15 -9.20 25.41 -4.17
CA LYS A 15 -10.13 26.48 -3.75
C LYS A 15 -11.57 25.99 -3.53
N LYS A 16 -11.97 24.89 -4.17
CA LYS A 16 -13.28 24.24 -3.98
C LYS A 16 -13.25 23.13 -2.91
N GLY A 17 -12.12 22.95 -2.22
CA GLY A 17 -11.95 21.88 -1.23
C GLY A 17 -11.78 20.49 -1.83
N VAL A 18 -11.35 20.38 -3.09
CA VAL A 18 -11.10 19.12 -3.80
C VAL A 18 -9.61 18.96 -4.08
N GLY A 19 -9.01 17.91 -3.54
CA GLY A 19 -7.60 17.56 -3.71
C GLY A 19 -7.39 16.35 -4.62
N ILE A 20 -6.24 16.30 -5.26
CA ILE A 20 -5.75 15.15 -6.03
C ILE A 20 -4.36 14.78 -5.50
N HIS A 21 -4.07 13.50 -5.25
CA HIS A 21 -2.78 13.03 -4.75
C HIS A 21 -2.30 11.78 -5.50
N HIS A 22 -1.22 11.90 -6.27
CA HIS A 22 -0.58 10.77 -6.93
C HIS A 22 0.91 11.07 -7.19
N SER A 23 1.68 10.04 -7.55
CA SER A 23 3.13 10.13 -7.77
C SER A 23 3.55 11.13 -8.86
N GLY A 24 2.68 11.35 -9.85
CA GLY A 24 2.89 12.31 -10.96
C GLY A 24 2.73 13.80 -10.61
N LEU A 25 2.40 14.14 -9.36
CA LEU A 25 2.38 15.53 -8.90
C LEU A 25 3.79 15.99 -8.48
N LEU A 26 4.09 17.27 -8.74
CA LEU A 26 5.31 17.90 -8.22
C LEU A 26 5.39 17.76 -6.69
N PRO A 27 6.57 17.48 -6.10
CA PRO A 27 6.72 17.28 -4.65
C PRO A 27 6.09 18.40 -3.81
N ILE A 28 6.30 19.66 -4.19
CA ILE A 28 5.74 20.83 -3.49
C ILE A 28 4.20 20.86 -3.54
N ILE A 29 3.59 20.38 -4.62
CA ILE A 29 2.13 20.30 -4.74
C ILE A 29 1.58 19.19 -3.83
N LYS A 30 2.25 18.02 -3.79
CA LYS A 30 1.85 16.92 -2.89
C LYS A 30 1.86 17.36 -1.43
N GLU A 31 2.96 17.98 -1.00
CA GLU A 31 3.11 18.49 0.36
C GLU A 31 2.06 19.56 0.69
N THR A 32 1.77 20.47 -0.25
CA THR A 32 0.72 21.47 -0.05
C THR A 32 -0.65 20.81 0.14
N ILE A 33 -0.98 19.79 -0.65
CA ILE A 33 -2.26 19.07 -0.56
C ILE A 33 -2.37 18.29 0.75
N GLU A 34 -1.28 17.67 1.18
CA GLU A 34 -1.16 16.99 2.47
C GLU A 34 -1.43 17.94 3.64
N ILE A 35 -0.83 19.13 3.64
CA ILE A 35 -1.05 20.17 4.66
C ILE A 35 -2.52 20.61 4.65
N LEU A 36 -3.06 21.00 3.49
CA LEU A 36 -4.44 21.46 3.36
C LEU A 36 -5.47 20.40 3.76
N PHE A 37 -5.17 19.11 3.52
CA PHE A 37 -6.01 18.01 3.96
C PHE A 37 -5.93 17.81 5.48
N GLY A 38 -4.74 17.87 6.06
CA GLY A 38 -4.53 17.79 7.52
C GLY A 38 -5.22 18.93 8.28
N GLU A 39 -5.23 20.14 7.71
CA GLU A 39 -5.97 21.29 8.24
C GLU A 39 -7.48 21.21 8.00
N GLY A 40 -7.94 20.23 7.22
CA GLY A 40 -9.35 20.03 6.91
C GLY A 40 -9.92 21.03 5.91
N LEU A 41 -9.09 21.74 5.15
CA LEU A 41 -9.52 22.65 4.08
C LEU A 41 -9.96 21.89 2.83
N ILE A 42 -9.37 20.70 2.60
CA ILE A 42 -9.82 19.76 1.58
C ILE A 42 -10.86 18.83 2.19
N LYS A 43 -12.05 18.78 1.58
CA LYS A 43 -13.18 17.92 2.03
C LYS A 43 -13.26 16.62 1.24
N ALA A 44 -12.78 16.61 0.00
CA ALA A 44 -12.70 15.43 -0.85
C ALA A 44 -11.29 15.31 -1.43
N LEU A 45 -10.65 14.17 -1.20
CA LEU A 45 -9.30 13.88 -1.71
C LEU A 45 -9.36 12.63 -2.58
N PHE A 46 -8.94 12.77 -3.83
CA PHE A 46 -8.74 11.66 -4.75
C PHE A 46 -7.27 11.25 -4.69
N ALA A 47 -6.98 10.05 -4.19
CA ALA A 47 -5.62 9.63 -3.96
C ALA A 47 -5.31 8.24 -4.53
N THR A 48 -4.07 8.03 -4.96
CA THR A 48 -3.55 6.68 -5.21
C THR A 48 -3.19 5.98 -3.90
N GLU A 49 -3.06 4.66 -3.95
CA GLU A 49 -2.71 3.81 -2.81
C GLU A 49 -1.54 4.32 -1.96
N THR A 50 -0.52 4.91 -2.58
CA THR A 50 0.66 5.47 -1.91
C THR A 50 0.33 6.50 -0.83
N PHE A 51 -0.80 7.19 -0.92
CA PHE A 51 -1.24 8.14 0.12
C PHE A 51 -1.57 7.44 1.45
N SER A 52 -2.05 6.19 1.38
CA SER A 52 -2.32 5.40 2.58
C SER A 52 -1.04 4.97 3.31
N MET A 53 0.12 5.10 2.66
CA MET A 53 1.44 4.80 3.23
C MET A 53 2.09 6.07 3.80
N GLY A 54 2.48 6.04 5.07
CA GLY A 54 3.48 6.99 5.60
C GLY A 54 2.97 8.28 6.27
N LEU A 55 1.68 8.58 6.30
CA LEU A 55 1.16 9.80 6.96
C LEU A 55 -0.01 9.50 7.91
N ASN A 56 -0.12 10.24 9.02
CA ASN A 56 -1.26 10.13 9.94
C ASN A 56 -2.39 11.10 9.54
N MET A 57 -2.98 10.88 8.35
CA MET A 57 -4.04 11.74 7.81
C MET A 57 -5.36 10.98 7.72
N PRO A 58 -6.12 10.85 8.84
CA PRO A 58 -7.39 10.16 8.85
C PRO A 58 -8.51 10.99 8.20
N ALA A 59 -9.38 10.30 7.47
CA ALA A 59 -10.62 10.83 6.90
C ALA A 59 -11.82 10.28 7.66
N ARG A 60 -12.98 10.95 7.61
CA ARG A 60 -14.22 10.36 8.16
C ARG A 60 -14.65 9.12 7.36
N THR A 61 -14.50 9.21 6.05
CA THR A 61 -14.96 8.20 5.09
C THR A 61 -13.84 7.87 4.11
N VAL A 62 -13.66 6.58 3.81
CA VAL A 62 -12.82 6.09 2.71
C VAL A 62 -13.72 5.46 1.66
N LEU A 63 -13.52 5.84 0.40
CA LEU A 63 -14.25 5.29 -0.74
C LEU A 63 -13.25 4.61 -1.67
N PHE A 64 -13.51 3.34 -1.96
CA PHE A 64 -12.81 2.58 -2.99
C PHE A 64 -13.63 2.66 -4.28
N THR A 65 -13.04 3.25 -5.32
CA THR A 65 -13.68 3.40 -6.63
C THR A 65 -13.75 2.09 -7.41
N THR A 66 -12.84 1.17 -7.13
CA THR A 66 -12.79 -0.18 -7.72
C THR A 66 -12.24 -1.17 -6.70
N ALA A 67 -12.68 -2.43 -6.81
CA ALA A 67 -12.14 -3.55 -6.04
C ALA A 67 -10.99 -4.28 -6.75
N ARG A 68 -10.65 -3.88 -7.99
CA ARG A 68 -9.57 -4.48 -8.77
C ARG A 68 -8.44 -3.49 -9.01
N LYS A 69 -7.22 -3.99 -9.07
CA LYS A 69 -6.00 -3.21 -9.29
C LYS A 69 -5.07 -3.96 -10.24
N PHE A 70 -4.40 -3.22 -11.11
CA PHE A 70 -3.33 -3.75 -11.93
C PHE A 70 -2.01 -3.71 -11.14
N ASP A 71 -1.36 -4.86 -10.97
CA ASP A 71 -0.13 -4.98 -10.19
C ASP A 71 1.16 -4.95 -11.04
N GLY A 72 1.02 -4.62 -12.32
CA GLY A 72 2.10 -4.68 -13.30
C GLY A 72 2.09 -5.95 -14.16
N LYS A 73 1.32 -6.98 -13.76
CA LYS A 73 1.18 -8.23 -14.51
C LYS A 73 -0.27 -8.51 -14.87
N GLU A 74 -1.17 -8.43 -13.90
CA GLU A 74 -2.57 -8.78 -14.08
C GLU A 74 -3.52 -7.84 -13.35
N LEU A 75 -4.78 -7.84 -13.79
CA LEU A 75 -5.85 -7.15 -13.09
C LEU A 75 -6.43 -8.08 -12.03
N ARG A 76 -5.96 -7.94 -10.79
CA ARG A 76 -6.38 -8.78 -9.65
C ARG A 76 -7.29 -8.04 -8.68
N TRP A 77 -7.94 -8.78 -7.79
CA TRP A 77 -8.60 -8.19 -6.62
C TRP A 77 -7.58 -7.54 -5.69
N ILE A 78 -7.99 -6.49 -4.99
CA ILE A 78 -7.19 -5.94 -3.88
C ILE A 78 -7.04 -7.01 -2.79
N THR A 79 -5.85 -7.11 -2.19
CA THR A 79 -5.64 -8.04 -1.08
C THR A 79 -6.32 -7.54 0.18
N SER A 80 -6.49 -8.42 1.17
CA SER A 80 -7.01 -8.00 2.46
C SER A 80 -6.04 -7.05 3.18
N GLY A 81 -4.72 -7.24 3.03
CA GLY A 81 -3.72 -6.30 3.55
C GLY A 81 -3.85 -4.90 2.95
N GLU A 82 -3.96 -4.79 1.61
CA GLU A 82 -4.20 -3.53 0.91
C GLU A 82 -5.50 -2.87 1.38
N TYR A 83 -6.59 -3.64 1.50
CA TYR A 83 -7.87 -3.16 2.02
C TYR A 83 -7.74 -2.63 3.45
N ILE A 84 -7.12 -3.38 4.37
CA ILE A 84 -6.93 -2.97 5.77
C ILE A 84 -6.12 -1.68 5.86
N GLN A 85 -5.04 -1.56 5.09
CA GLN A 85 -4.18 -0.37 5.08
C GLN A 85 -4.94 0.88 4.64
N MET A 86 -5.70 0.77 3.54
CA MET A 86 -6.45 1.91 2.99
C MET A 86 -7.70 2.23 3.83
N SER A 87 -8.49 1.23 4.20
CA SER A 87 -9.72 1.38 4.98
C SER A 87 -9.46 1.85 6.41
N GLY A 88 -8.30 1.51 6.99
CA GLY A 88 -7.85 1.98 8.31
C GLY A 88 -7.66 3.51 8.40
N ARG A 89 -7.76 4.24 7.28
CA ARG A 89 -7.79 5.71 7.26
C ARG A 89 -9.18 6.28 7.54
N ALA A 90 -10.23 5.47 7.55
CA ALA A 90 -11.57 5.91 7.90
C ALA A 90 -11.76 6.01 9.41
N GLY A 91 -12.39 7.10 9.85
CA GLY A 91 -12.65 7.42 11.26
C GLY A 91 -11.52 8.25 11.89
N ARG A 92 -11.85 9.48 12.32
CA ARG A 92 -10.91 10.35 13.03
C ARG A 92 -11.11 10.20 14.53
N ARG A 93 -10.05 9.76 15.23
CA ARG A 93 -10.05 9.57 16.68
C ARG A 93 -10.51 10.85 17.40
N GLY A 94 -11.53 10.72 18.24
CA GLY A 94 -12.10 11.83 19.02
C GLY A 94 -12.95 12.83 18.22
N LYS A 95 -13.15 12.63 16.92
CA LYS A 95 -14.01 13.49 16.07
C LYS A 95 -15.18 12.76 15.44
N ASP A 96 -14.99 11.49 15.05
CA ASP A 96 -16.04 10.66 14.44
C ASP A 96 -16.38 9.49 15.37
N GLU A 97 -17.67 9.17 15.51
CA GLU A 97 -18.14 7.99 16.26
C GLU A 97 -17.72 6.67 15.61
N ARG A 98 -17.64 6.66 14.28
CA ARG A 98 -17.24 5.51 13.46
C ARG A 98 -16.62 5.96 12.14
N GLY A 99 -15.70 5.15 11.62
CA GLY A 99 -15.22 5.26 10.24
C GLY A 99 -16.21 4.64 9.26
N ILE A 100 -16.41 5.27 8.11
CA ILE A 100 -17.25 4.75 7.04
C ILE A 100 -16.35 4.30 5.89
N VAL A 101 -16.56 3.08 5.40
CA VAL A 101 -15.83 2.54 4.26
C VAL A 101 -16.85 2.10 3.21
N VAL A 102 -16.70 2.60 1.99
CA VAL A 102 -17.57 2.27 0.85
C VAL A 102 -16.72 1.61 -0.22
N LEU A 103 -17.08 0.39 -0.63
CA LEU A 103 -16.45 -0.31 -1.74
C LEU A 103 -17.43 -0.36 -2.91
N VAL A 104 -17.11 0.34 -3.99
CA VAL A 104 -17.88 0.28 -5.24
C VAL A 104 -17.50 -0.99 -5.99
N ILE A 105 -18.51 -1.76 -6.39
CA ILE A 105 -18.37 -3.03 -7.11
C ILE A 105 -19.17 -2.91 -8.41
N ASP A 106 -18.49 -3.05 -9.54
CA ASP A 106 -19.05 -3.00 -10.90
C ASP A 106 -19.35 -4.39 -11.48
N GLU A 107 -18.53 -5.38 -11.12
CA GLU A 107 -18.62 -6.76 -11.59
C GLU A 107 -19.34 -7.70 -10.59
N ARG A 108 -19.76 -8.88 -11.07
CA ARG A 108 -20.26 -9.95 -10.19
C ARG A 108 -19.12 -10.52 -9.34
N MET A 109 -18.85 -9.88 -8.21
CA MET A 109 -17.94 -10.39 -7.18
C MET A 109 -18.58 -11.56 -6.44
N SER A 110 -17.84 -12.66 -6.27
CA SER A 110 -18.32 -13.78 -5.47
C SER A 110 -18.36 -13.42 -3.98
N PRO A 111 -19.30 -13.97 -3.18
CA PRO A 111 -19.35 -13.72 -1.74
C PRO A 111 -18.08 -14.14 -0.99
N SER A 112 -17.38 -15.19 -1.47
CA SER A 112 -16.11 -15.63 -0.89
C SER A 112 -15.01 -14.61 -1.12
N THR A 113 -14.88 -14.06 -2.33
CA THR A 113 -13.93 -12.99 -2.65
C THR A 113 -14.21 -11.73 -1.83
N ALA A 114 -15.48 -11.32 -1.72
CA ALA A 114 -15.86 -10.16 -0.91
C ALA A 114 -15.48 -10.35 0.56
N LYS A 115 -15.73 -11.56 1.10
CA LYS A 115 -15.35 -11.93 2.46
C LYS A 115 -13.84 -11.93 2.64
N GLU A 116 -13.08 -12.41 1.67
CA GLU A 116 -11.61 -12.42 1.72
C GLU A 116 -11.04 -11.00 1.73
N ILE A 117 -11.54 -10.10 0.88
CA ILE A 117 -11.11 -8.70 0.87
C ILE A 117 -11.38 -8.04 2.23
N VAL A 118 -12.62 -8.12 2.70
CA VAL A 118 -13.10 -7.33 3.86
C VAL A 118 -12.76 -7.97 5.21
N LYS A 119 -12.79 -9.30 5.30
CA LYS A 119 -12.59 -10.07 6.56
C LYS A 119 -11.37 -11.00 6.50
N GLY A 120 -10.54 -10.88 5.47
CA GLY A 120 -9.28 -11.61 5.38
C GLY A 120 -8.30 -11.20 6.46
N LYS A 121 -7.18 -11.92 6.51
CA LYS A 121 -6.06 -11.57 7.38
C LYS A 121 -5.14 -10.59 6.65
N ALA A 122 -4.41 -9.78 7.40
CA ALA A 122 -3.32 -9.00 6.84
C ALA A 122 -2.34 -9.93 6.12
N ASP A 123 -1.80 -9.48 4.99
CA ASP A 123 -0.86 -10.25 4.20
C ASP A 123 0.39 -10.54 5.03
N PRO A 124 0.92 -11.78 4.99
CA PRO A 124 2.18 -12.09 5.65
C PRO A 124 3.30 -11.28 5.00
N LEU A 125 4.25 -10.82 5.82
CA LEU A 125 5.47 -10.19 5.31
C LEU A 125 6.33 -11.26 4.65
N ASN A 126 6.30 -11.34 3.33
CA ASN A 126 7.13 -12.26 2.55
C ASN A 126 8.41 -11.57 2.09
N SER A 127 9.53 -12.28 2.14
CA SER A 127 10.82 -11.77 1.70
C SER A 127 10.83 -11.51 0.20
N ALA A 128 11.18 -10.28 -0.17
CA ALA A 128 11.49 -9.91 -1.56
C ALA A 128 12.99 -10.00 -1.87
N PHE A 129 13.76 -10.72 -1.04
CA PHE A 129 15.20 -10.85 -1.20
C PHE A 129 15.54 -11.45 -2.58
N LYS A 130 16.42 -10.76 -3.29
CA LYS A 130 16.95 -11.18 -4.59
C LYS A 130 18.42 -10.83 -4.67
N LEU A 131 19.20 -11.72 -5.28
CA LEU A 131 20.58 -11.43 -5.60
C LEU A 131 20.65 -10.41 -6.73
N THR A 132 21.53 -9.42 -6.57
CA THR A 132 21.83 -8.42 -7.61
C THR A 132 23.32 -8.39 -7.84
N TYR A 133 23.77 -8.10 -9.08
CA TYR A 133 25.19 -8.05 -9.39
C TYR A 133 25.96 -7.08 -8.49
N ASN A 134 25.43 -5.87 -8.26
CA ASN A 134 26.05 -4.90 -7.37
C ASN A 134 26.21 -5.43 -5.94
N MET A 135 25.24 -6.16 -5.41
CA MET A 135 25.35 -6.78 -4.09
C MET A 135 26.49 -7.81 -4.06
N VAL A 136 26.53 -8.73 -5.03
CA VAL A 136 27.58 -9.77 -5.09
C VAL A 136 28.97 -9.14 -5.21
N LEU A 137 29.13 -8.17 -6.11
CA LEU A 137 30.41 -7.48 -6.29
C LEU A 137 30.86 -6.73 -5.02
N ASN A 138 29.93 -6.09 -4.30
CA ASN A 138 30.26 -5.43 -3.04
C ASN A 138 30.64 -6.44 -1.94
N LEU A 139 29.98 -7.60 -1.88
CA LEU A 139 30.31 -8.64 -0.91
C LEU A 139 31.70 -9.25 -1.18
N LEU A 140 32.03 -9.51 -2.45
CA LEU A 140 33.34 -10.02 -2.84
C LEU A 140 34.48 -9.02 -2.60
N ARG A 141 34.18 -7.71 -2.60
CA ARG A 141 35.17 -6.66 -2.36
C ARG A 141 35.55 -6.52 -0.88
N VAL A 142 34.64 -6.85 0.04
CA VAL A 142 34.90 -6.66 1.48
C VAL A 142 35.58 -7.92 2.02
N GLU A 143 36.88 -7.80 2.32
CA GLU A 143 37.62 -8.87 2.98
C GLU A 143 36.97 -9.25 4.32
N GLY A 144 36.76 -10.54 4.52
CA GLY A 144 36.14 -11.09 5.75
C GLY A 144 34.62 -11.24 5.70
N ILE A 145 33.92 -10.81 4.64
CA ILE A 145 32.50 -11.11 4.46
C ILE A 145 32.34 -12.29 3.49
N ASN A 146 31.69 -13.35 3.96
CA ASN A 146 31.33 -14.49 3.12
C ASN A 146 29.92 -14.26 2.53
N PRO A 147 29.75 -14.13 1.19
CA PRO A 147 28.44 -13.93 0.57
C PRO A 147 27.42 -15.01 0.95
N GLU A 148 27.88 -16.25 1.09
CA GLU A 148 27.10 -17.42 1.49
C GLU A 148 26.50 -17.23 2.89
N PHE A 149 27.27 -16.63 3.81
CA PHE A 149 26.78 -16.32 5.16
C PHE A 149 25.62 -15.31 5.16
N MET A 150 25.63 -14.35 4.24
CA MET A 150 24.52 -13.40 4.09
C MET A 150 23.28 -14.09 3.51
N LEU A 151 23.47 -14.99 2.55
CA LEU A 151 22.38 -15.79 1.98
C LEU A 151 21.69 -16.67 3.02
N GLU A 152 22.48 -17.38 3.84
CA GLU A 152 21.97 -18.24 4.92
C GLU A 152 21.15 -17.47 5.95
N ARG A 153 21.55 -16.22 6.25
CA ARG A 153 20.86 -15.35 7.21
C ARG A 153 19.79 -14.46 6.59
N SER A 154 19.50 -14.64 5.31
CA SER A 154 18.46 -13.85 4.64
C SER A 154 17.08 -14.21 5.19
N PHE A 155 16.17 -13.22 5.24
CA PHE A 155 14.78 -13.47 5.64
C PHE A 155 14.08 -14.47 4.71
N TYR A 156 14.50 -14.53 3.44
CA TYR A 156 14.01 -15.54 2.50
C TYR A 156 14.36 -16.95 2.95
N GLN A 157 15.63 -17.17 3.31
CA GLN A 157 16.10 -18.47 3.76
C GLN A 157 15.44 -18.87 5.09
N PHE A 158 15.26 -17.93 6.01
CA PHE A 158 14.52 -18.16 7.26
C PHE A 158 13.07 -18.61 7.01
N GLN A 159 12.35 -17.93 6.12
CA GLN A 159 10.97 -18.30 5.77
C GLN A 159 10.89 -19.66 5.08
N HIS A 160 11.83 -19.96 4.20
CA HIS A 160 11.88 -21.26 3.54
C HIS A 160 12.14 -22.37 4.56
N PHE A 161 13.15 -22.25 5.44
CA PHE A 161 13.44 -23.28 6.44
C PHE A 161 12.30 -23.46 7.44
N SER A 162 11.66 -22.38 7.87
CA SER A 162 10.56 -22.44 8.85
C SER A 162 9.30 -23.11 8.31
N SER A 163 9.10 -23.13 6.98
CA SER A 163 7.94 -23.78 6.36
C SER A 163 8.12 -25.28 6.10
N ILE A 164 9.37 -25.77 6.10
CA ILE A 164 9.69 -27.18 5.83
C ILE A 164 8.99 -28.15 6.80
N PRO A 165 9.05 -28.00 8.14
CA PRO A 165 8.42 -28.95 9.06
C PRO A 165 6.92 -29.13 8.81
N ALA A 166 6.20 -28.02 8.60
CA ALA A 166 4.77 -28.05 8.32
C ALA A 166 4.45 -28.77 6.99
N LEU A 167 5.30 -28.61 5.97
CA LEU A 167 5.15 -29.31 4.70
C LEU A 167 5.33 -30.83 4.87
N TYR A 168 6.32 -31.27 5.66
CA TYR A 168 6.51 -32.69 5.97
C TYR A 168 5.29 -33.26 6.71
N ASP A 169 4.81 -32.60 7.77
CA ASP A 169 3.65 -33.06 8.52
C ASP A 169 2.37 -33.16 7.67
N SER A 170 2.21 -32.26 6.69
CA SER A 170 1.06 -32.31 5.77
C SER A 170 1.15 -33.43 4.73
N LYS A 171 2.37 -33.85 4.37
CA LYS A 171 2.62 -34.89 3.34
C LYS A 171 2.52 -36.31 3.90
N PHE A 172 2.76 -36.49 5.21
CA PHE A 172 2.74 -37.78 5.90
C PHE A 172 1.49 -38.02 6.76
N ARG A 173 0.45 -37.18 6.62
CA ARG A 173 -0.87 -37.32 7.26
C ARG A 173 -1.93 -37.96 6.34
N PHE A 174 -1.52 -38.97 5.57
CA PHE A 174 -2.43 -39.89 4.87
C PHE A 174 -2.36 -41.28 5.50
#